data_AF-A0A850LRP5-F1
#
_entry.id   AF-A0A850LRP5-F1
#
_cell.length_a   1.000
_cell.length_b   1.000
_cell.length_c   1.000
_cell.angle_alpha   90.00
_cell.angle_beta   90.00
_cell.angle_gamma   90.00
#
_symmetry.space_group_name_H-M   'P 1'
#
loop_
_entity.id
_entity.type
_entity.pdbx_description
1 polymer ?
#
loop_
_entity_poly.entity_id
_entity_poly.type
_entity_poly.pdbx_seq_one_letter_code
_entity_poly.pdbx_strand_id
1 'polypeptide(L)'
;MEIKQDDIQSIAVIGFDEITGPILKWKKDFTNTNVQVEHFLTSFYIMFNNGSSFLPKAIQYENFSVITLFKEMDLTCFFLKNKDLLDATNLKELEKHYIPKLKKEVKEKTIKEEMAGLLESKQMTVKEIRKHFKFNANTIRKYLRALEEEGKAKRKGTEGRAIIWGAS
;
A
#
# COMPACT_ATOMS: atom_id res chain seq x y z
N MET A 1 -8.84 -25.70 -13.11
CA MET A 1 -9.67 -25.93 -11.89
C MET A 1 -9.95 -24.57 -11.27
N GLU A 2 -11.22 -24.16 -11.12
CA GLU A 2 -11.59 -22.79 -10.69
C GLU A 2 -11.20 -22.50 -9.23
N ILE A 3 -10.65 -21.31 -8.95
CA ILE A 3 -10.35 -20.84 -7.59
C ILE A 3 -11.65 -20.38 -6.92
N LYS A 4 -12.07 -21.05 -5.85
CA LYS A 4 -13.25 -20.65 -5.07
C LYS A 4 -12.88 -19.62 -4.02
N GLN A 5 -13.85 -18.82 -3.57
CA GLN A 5 -13.63 -17.83 -2.51
C GLN A 5 -13.09 -18.47 -1.21
N ASP A 6 -13.48 -19.71 -0.90
CA ASP A 6 -13.00 -20.46 0.27
C ASP A 6 -11.52 -20.85 0.22
N ASP A 7 -10.93 -20.81 -0.97
CA ASP A 7 -9.50 -21.09 -1.19
C ASP A 7 -8.63 -19.86 -0.92
N ILE A 8 -9.22 -18.67 -0.88
CA ILE A 8 -8.53 -17.40 -0.60
C ILE A 8 -8.44 -17.21 0.91
N GLN A 9 -7.22 -17.17 1.43
CA GLN A 9 -6.93 -16.87 2.83
C GLN A 9 -7.00 -15.37 3.10
N SER A 10 -6.36 -14.59 2.23
CA SER A 10 -6.35 -13.14 2.32
C SER A 10 -6.07 -12.51 0.96
N ILE A 11 -6.46 -11.24 0.82
CA ILE A 11 -6.12 -10.40 -0.32
C ILE A 11 -5.46 -9.14 0.24
N ALA A 12 -4.36 -8.72 -0.38
CA ALA A 12 -3.66 -7.50 -0.03
C ALA A 12 -3.35 -6.69 -1.29
N VAL A 13 -3.41 -5.36 -1.19
CA VAL A 13 -2.97 -4.45 -2.23
C VAL A 13 -1.74 -3.72 -1.73
N ILE A 14 -0.63 -3.94 -2.42
CA ILE A 14 0.65 -3.27 -2.17
C ILE A 14 0.79 -2.18 -3.23
N GLY A 15 0.81 -0.93 -2.79
CA GLY A 15 1.10 0.21 -3.66
C GLY A 15 2.52 0.70 -3.49
N PHE A 16 2.84 1.81 -4.15
CA PHE A 16 4.13 2.48 -4.01
C PHE A 16 3.93 3.95 -3.64
N ASP A 17 4.69 4.38 -2.64
CA ASP A 17 4.81 5.77 -2.22
C ASP A 17 6.23 6.25 -2.51
N GLU A 18 6.36 7.42 -3.13
CA GLU A 18 7.66 7.94 -3.59
C GLU A 18 8.65 8.21 -2.45
N ILE A 19 8.17 8.39 -1.21
CA ILE A 19 9.00 8.77 -0.06
C ILE A 19 9.36 7.54 0.78
N THR A 20 8.43 6.60 0.94
CA THR A 20 8.55 5.42 1.82
C THR A 20 8.71 4.11 1.07
N GLY A 21 8.48 4.09 -0.25
CA GLY A 21 8.57 2.91 -1.10
C GLY A 21 7.29 2.07 -1.09
N PRO A 22 7.39 0.74 -1.17
CA PRO A 22 6.23 -0.15 -1.14
C PRO A 22 5.44 -0.02 0.17
N ILE A 23 4.12 0.16 0.06
CA ILE A 23 3.21 0.32 1.20
C ILE A 23 2.00 -0.60 1.08
N LEU A 24 1.47 -1.06 2.22
CA LEU A 24 0.20 -1.79 2.25
C LEU A 24 -0.96 -0.79 2.13
N LYS A 25 -1.57 -0.71 0.94
CA LYS A 25 -2.75 0.14 0.70
C LYS A 25 -4.01 -0.44 1.34
N TRP A 26 -4.16 -1.76 1.29
CA TRP A 26 -5.36 -2.44 1.78
C TRP A 26 -5.10 -3.92 2.03
N LYS A 27 -5.82 -4.51 2.99
CA LYS A 27 -5.78 -5.95 3.28
C LYS A 27 -7.15 -6.42 3.76
N LYS A 28 -7.54 -7.63 3.36
CA LYS A 28 -8.69 -8.36 3.90
C LYS A 28 -8.32 -9.80 4.13
N ASP A 29 -8.50 -10.23 5.37
CA ASP A 29 -8.33 -11.62 5.78
C ASP A 29 -9.71 -12.31 5.76
N PHE A 30 -9.83 -13.39 5.00
CA PHE A 30 -11.03 -14.23 4.92
C PHE A 30 -10.95 -15.42 5.88
N THR A 31 -9.73 -15.83 6.20
CA THR A 31 -9.44 -16.82 7.23
C THR A 31 -8.51 -16.24 8.29
N ASN A 32 -8.51 -16.83 9.48
CA ASN A 32 -7.67 -16.39 10.59
C ASN A 32 -6.20 -16.84 10.39
N THR A 33 -5.58 -16.32 9.33
CA THR A 33 -4.21 -16.62 8.92
C THR A 33 -3.28 -15.51 9.35
N ASN A 34 -2.20 -15.86 10.05
CA ASN A 34 -1.24 -14.93 10.61
C ASN A 34 -0.20 -14.45 9.58
N VAL A 35 -0.63 -14.22 8.33
CA VAL A 35 0.27 -13.75 7.27
C VAL A 35 0.53 -12.26 7.49
N GLN A 36 1.76 -11.94 7.89
CA GLN A 36 2.27 -10.59 8.10
C GLN A 36 2.79 -10.03 6.77
N VAL A 37 1.86 -9.57 5.92
CA VAL A 37 2.13 -9.06 4.57
C VAL A 37 3.14 -7.90 4.59
N GLU A 38 3.14 -7.13 5.67
CA GLU A 38 4.05 -6.01 5.94
C GLU A 38 5.53 -6.42 5.84
N HIS A 39 5.87 -7.66 6.21
CA HIS A 39 7.24 -8.16 6.14
C HIS A 39 7.68 -8.51 4.72
N PHE A 40 6.72 -8.69 3.80
CA PHE A 40 6.98 -9.10 2.43
C PHE A 40 6.82 -7.96 1.41
N LEU A 41 6.41 -6.75 1.83
CA LEU A 41 6.09 -5.64 0.91
C LEU A 41 7.20 -5.36 -0.08
N THR A 42 8.42 -5.13 0.43
CA THR A 42 9.58 -4.82 -0.40
C THR A 42 9.96 -5.99 -1.30
N SER A 43 10.00 -7.21 -0.75
CA SER A 43 10.37 -8.40 -1.50
C SER A 43 9.39 -8.70 -2.63
N PHE A 44 8.08 -8.63 -2.36
CA PHE A 44 7.05 -8.82 -3.37
C PHE A 44 7.11 -7.69 -4.41
N TYR A 45 7.18 -6.44 -3.98
CA TYR A 45 7.22 -5.33 -4.92
C TYR A 45 8.43 -5.39 -5.85
N ILE A 46 9.63 -5.70 -5.33
CA ILE A 46 10.82 -5.90 -6.17
C ILE A 46 10.61 -7.09 -7.11
N MET A 47 10.24 -8.25 -6.57
CA MET A 47 10.21 -9.48 -7.36
C MET A 47 9.16 -9.46 -8.49
N PHE A 48 8.03 -8.78 -8.28
CA PHE A 48 6.94 -8.66 -9.25
C PHE A 48 6.96 -7.35 -10.05
N ASN A 49 7.91 -6.44 -9.81
CA ASN A 49 8.05 -5.18 -10.54
C ASN A 49 9.50 -4.87 -10.98
N ASN A 50 10.38 -5.87 -11.07
CA ASN A 50 11.83 -5.69 -11.28
C ASN A 50 12.23 -5.22 -12.71
N GLY A 51 11.29 -4.86 -13.59
CA GLY A 51 11.59 -4.56 -15.00
C GLY A 51 12.26 -5.69 -15.79
N SER A 52 12.40 -6.89 -15.20
CA SER A 52 12.97 -8.07 -15.83
C SER A 52 11.94 -8.73 -16.73
N SER A 53 12.41 -9.39 -17.79
CA SER A 53 11.58 -10.19 -18.69
C SER A 53 10.89 -11.37 -17.98
N PHE A 54 11.39 -11.78 -16.82
CA PHE A 54 10.75 -12.75 -15.94
C PHE A 54 9.99 -12.04 -14.82
N LEU A 55 8.66 -12.15 -14.89
CA LEU A 55 7.75 -11.77 -13.81
C LEU A 55 7.13 -13.07 -13.28
N PRO A 56 7.44 -13.48 -12.04
CA PRO A 56 6.77 -14.63 -11.46
C PRO A 56 5.26 -14.37 -11.45
N LYS A 57 4.46 -15.38 -11.78
CA LYS A 57 2.99 -15.28 -11.69
C LYS A 57 2.50 -15.69 -10.31
N ALA A 58 3.30 -16.48 -9.60
CA ALA A 58 3.03 -16.90 -8.24
C ALA A 58 4.29 -17.38 -7.53
N ILE A 59 4.20 -17.45 -6.20
CA ILE A 59 5.19 -18.04 -5.29
C ILE A 59 4.48 -19.11 -4.49
N GLN A 60 5.07 -20.29 -4.37
CA GLN A 60 4.58 -21.34 -3.48
C GLN A 60 5.44 -21.38 -2.22
N TYR A 61 4.79 -21.31 -1.07
CA TYR A 61 5.37 -21.57 0.24
C TYR A 61 4.85 -22.91 0.76
N GLU A 62 5.47 -23.41 1.83
CA GLU A 62 5.07 -24.70 2.45
C GLU A 62 3.61 -24.73 2.90
N ASN A 63 3.02 -23.57 3.27
CA ASN A 63 1.69 -23.50 3.87
C ASN A 63 0.66 -22.69 3.07
N PHE A 64 1.10 -21.95 2.04
CA PHE A 64 0.24 -21.11 1.22
C PHE A 64 0.92 -20.78 -0.11
N SER A 65 0.12 -20.34 -1.08
CA SER A 65 0.62 -19.82 -2.35
C SER A 65 0.24 -18.35 -2.49
N VAL A 66 1.10 -17.54 -3.08
CA VAL A 66 0.83 -16.13 -3.38
C VAL A 66 0.73 -15.98 -4.88
N ILE A 67 -0.42 -15.51 -5.36
CA ILE A 67 -0.63 -15.09 -6.73
C ILE A 67 -0.67 -13.57 -6.76
N THR A 68 -0.05 -12.96 -7.76
CA THR A 68 -0.09 -11.50 -7.90
C THR A 68 -0.66 -11.04 -9.22
N LEU A 69 -1.43 -9.96 -9.17
CA LEU A 69 -1.86 -9.19 -10.33
C LEU A 69 -1.22 -7.80 -10.23
N PHE A 70 -0.47 -7.43 -11.26
CA PHE A 70 0.15 -6.11 -11.34
C PHE A 70 -0.68 -5.20 -12.24
N LYS A 71 -1.04 -4.03 -11.74
CA LYS A 71 -1.73 -3.00 -12.52
C LYS A 71 -1.19 -1.63 -12.15
N GLU A 72 -0.63 -0.94 -13.14
CA GLU A 72 0.00 0.38 -12.98
C GLU A 72 1.15 0.36 -11.96
N MET A 73 0.92 0.77 -10.71
CA MET A 73 1.90 0.67 -9.61
C MET A 73 1.37 -0.15 -8.43
N ASP A 74 0.20 -0.76 -8.58
CA ASP A 74 -0.41 -1.55 -7.53
C ASP A 74 -0.25 -3.04 -7.81
N LEU A 75 0.29 -3.74 -6.82
CA LEU A 75 0.46 -5.18 -6.79
C LEU A 75 -0.62 -5.76 -5.89
N THR A 76 -1.62 -6.42 -6.50
CA THR A 76 -2.66 -7.14 -5.77
C THR A 76 -2.21 -8.57 -5.51
N CYS A 77 -2.00 -8.91 -4.25
CA CYS A 77 -1.58 -10.23 -3.80
C CYS A 77 -2.78 -11.04 -3.28
N PHE A 78 -2.96 -12.24 -3.81
CA PHE A 78 -3.92 -13.23 -3.36
C PHE A 78 -3.17 -14.34 -2.64
N PHE A 79 -3.45 -14.53 -1.35
CA PHE A 79 -2.89 -15.60 -0.55
C PHE A 79 -3.89 -16.76 -0.57
N LEU A 80 -3.45 -17.91 -1.08
CA LEU A 80 -4.27 -19.09 -1.29
C LEU A 80 -3.87 -20.21 -0.34
N LYS A 81 -4.85 -20.98 0.13
CA LYS A 81 -4.60 -22.24 0.85
C LYS A 81 -3.85 -23.19 -0.09
N ASN A 82 -2.78 -23.79 0.43
CA ASN A 82 -1.81 -24.58 -0.31
C ASN A 82 -2.47 -25.54 -1.33
N LYS A 83 -2.32 -25.23 -2.62
CA LYS A 83 -2.78 -26.04 -3.75
C LYS A 83 -1.89 -25.75 -4.96
N ASP A 84 -1.70 -26.75 -5.81
CA ASP A 84 -1.02 -26.68 -7.13
C ASP A 84 -1.82 -25.87 -8.18
N LEU A 85 -2.56 -24.84 -7.75
CA LEU A 85 -3.50 -24.08 -8.57
C LEU A 85 -2.79 -22.94 -9.30
N LEU A 86 -2.03 -23.24 -10.35
CA LEU A 86 -1.39 -22.21 -11.17
C LEU A 86 -1.65 -22.38 -12.66
N ASP A 87 -2.93 -22.44 -13.05
CA ASP A 87 -3.34 -22.25 -14.44
C ASP A 87 -3.62 -20.77 -14.74
N ALA A 88 -3.12 -20.27 -15.86
CA ALA A 88 -3.29 -18.87 -16.31
C ALA A 88 -4.76 -18.45 -16.49
N THR A 89 -5.67 -19.41 -16.68
CA THR A 89 -7.12 -19.17 -16.84
C THR A 89 -7.75 -18.65 -15.55
N ASN A 90 -7.30 -19.14 -14.39
CA ASN A 90 -7.83 -18.76 -13.08
C ASN A 90 -7.48 -17.31 -12.69
N LEU A 91 -6.36 -16.79 -13.20
CA LEU A 91 -5.91 -15.41 -12.94
C LEU A 91 -6.88 -14.37 -13.50
N LYS A 92 -7.36 -14.60 -14.74
CA LYS A 92 -8.29 -13.68 -15.42
C LYS A 92 -9.64 -13.61 -14.71
N GLU A 93 -10.09 -14.71 -14.13
CA GLU A 93 -11.35 -14.77 -13.39
C GLU A 93 -11.25 -14.03 -12.05
N LEU A 94 -10.15 -14.25 -11.32
CA LEU A 94 -9.86 -13.49 -10.10
C LEU A 94 -9.79 -11.99 -10.37
N GLU A 95 -9.11 -11.61 -11.46
CA GLU A 95 -9.00 -10.22 -11.89
C GLU A 95 -10.39 -9.59 -12.10
N LYS A 96 -11.23 -10.25 -12.89
CA LYS A 96 -12.58 -9.75 -13.23
C LYS A 96 -13.50 -9.67 -12.01
N HIS A 97 -13.38 -10.62 -11.07
CA HIS A 97 -14.28 -10.69 -9.93
C HIS A 97 -13.88 -9.74 -8.78
N TYR A 98 -12.59 -9.65 -8.47
CA TYR A 98 -12.11 -8.96 -7.27
C TYR A 98 -11.64 -7.53 -7.54
N ILE A 99 -11.07 -7.20 -8.71
CA ILE A 99 -10.61 -5.82 -8.98
C ILE A 99 -11.74 -4.78 -8.85
N PRO A 100 -12.96 -4.99 -9.40
CA PRO A 100 -14.02 -4.00 -9.26
C PRO A 100 -14.47 -3.79 -7.81
N LYS A 101 -14.40 -4.83 -6.97
CA LYS A 101 -14.72 -4.76 -5.54
C LYS A 101 -13.62 -4.03 -4.79
N LEU A 102 -12.35 -4.34 -5.08
CA LEU A 102 -11.19 -3.68 -4.51
C LEU A 102 -11.18 -2.18 -4.81
N LYS A 103 -11.48 -1.77 -6.05
CA LYS A 103 -11.55 -0.34 -6.42
C LYS A 103 -12.58 0.46 -5.62
N LYS A 104 -13.61 -0.17 -5.07
CA LYS A 104 -14.60 0.50 -4.21
C LYS A 104 -14.15 0.58 -2.76
N GLU A 105 -13.36 -0.38 -2.30
CA GLU A 105 -12.93 -0.51 -0.89
C GLU A 105 -11.60 0.20 -0.62
N VAL A 106 -10.69 0.27 -1.61
CA VAL A 106 -9.47 1.06 -1.54
C VAL A 106 -9.83 2.53 -1.73
N LYS A 107 -10.05 3.26 -0.64
CA LYS A 107 -10.05 4.73 -0.69
C LYS A 107 -8.60 5.15 -0.93
N GLU A 108 -8.27 5.50 -2.17
CA GLU A 108 -6.99 6.10 -2.51
C GLU A 108 -6.93 7.50 -1.87
N LYS A 109 -6.53 7.55 -0.61
CA LYS A 109 -5.82 8.71 -0.09
C LYS A 109 -4.40 8.29 0.14
N THR A 110 -3.51 8.85 -0.66
CA THR A 110 -2.07 8.76 -0.41
C THR A 110 -1.75 9.39 0.94
N ILE A 111 -0.64 8.98 1.55
CA ILE A 111 -0.16 9.58 2.80
C ILE A 111 -0.01 11.11 2.65
N LYS A 112 0.40 11.57 1.46
CA LYS A 112 0.46 12.99 1.10
C LYS A 112 -0.92 13.67 1.20
N GLU A 113 -1.97 13.07 0.63
CA GLU A 113 -3.33 13.61 0.67
C GLU A 113 -3.96 13.60 2.06
N GLU A 114 -3.70 12.55 2.84
CA GLU A 114 -4.12 12.53 4.25
C GLU A 114 -3.44 13.63 5.05
N MET A 115 -2.14 13.84 4.83
CA MET A 115 -1.39 14.90 5.50
C MET A 115 -1.83 16.29 5.05
N ALA A 116 -2.13 16.48 3.76
CA ALA A 116 -2.69 17.72 3.25
C ALA A 116 -4.06 18.02 3.90
N GLY A 117 -4.98 17.05 3.92
CA GLY A 117 -6.29 17.21 4.56
C GLY A 117 -6.19 17.48 6.07
N LEU A 118 -5.19 16.92 6.75
CA LEU A 118 -4.92 17.26 8.16
C LEU A 118 -4.52 18.73 8.30
N LEU A 119 -3.63 19.22 7.43
CA LEU A 119 -3.10 20.60 7.43
C LEU A 119 -4.10 21.65 6.95
N GLU A 120 -5.12 21.26 6.17
CA GLU A 120 -6.27 22.12 5.85
C GLU A 120 -7.08 22.45 7.11
N SER A 121 -7.24 21.48 8.01
CA SER A 121 -8.03 21.65 9.22
C SER A 121 -7.28 22.37 10.35
N LYS A 122 -5.95 22.18 10.45
CA LYS A 122 -5.15 22.64 11.60
C LYS A 122 -3.71 22.96 11.20
N GLN A 123 -3.14 23.95 11.87
CA GLN A 123 -1.71 24.21 11.82
C GLN A 123 -1.00 23.36 12.87
N MET A 124 0.08 22.69 12.49
CA MET A 124 0.74 21.69 13.34
C MET A 124 2.25 21.71 13.15
N THR A 125 2.97 21.40 14.22
CA THR A 125 4.40 21.12 14.18
C THR A 125 4.65 19.67 13.74
N VAL A 126 5.87 19.35 13.28
CA VAL A 126 6.28 17.97 12.94
C VAL A 126 6.04 17.00 14.10
N LYS A 127 6.20 17.46 15.36
CA LYS A 127 5.99 16.64 16.56
C LYS A 127 4.53 16.24 16.72
N GLU A 128 3.60 17.13 16.37
CA GLU A 128 2.17 16.86 16.45
C GLU A 128 1.70 16.02 15.28
N ILE A 129 2.17 16.30 14.05
CA ILE A 129 1.88 15.47 12.86
C ILE A 129 2.32 14.03 13.08
N ARG A 130 3.47 13.80 13.74
CA ARG A 130 3.95 12.47 14.11
C ARG A 130 3.00 11.70 15.04
N LYS A 131 2.08 12.36 15.74
CA LYS A 131 1.05 11.66 16.53
C LYS A 131 -0.04 11.07 15.64
N HIS A 132 -0.26 11.65 14.46
CA HIS A 132 -1.25 11.17 13.47
C HIS A 132 -0.67 10.11 12.55
N PHE A 133 0.60 10.24 12.19
CA PHE A 133 1.27 9.32 11.29
C PHE A 133 2.37 8.57 12.02
N LYS A 134 2.39 7.23 11.93
CA LYS A 134 3.42 6.35 12.53
C LYS A 134 4.79 6.44 11.83
N PHE A 135 5.18 7.63 11.37
CA PHE A 135 6.46 7.87 10.70
C PHE A 135 7.45 8.61 11.60
N ASN A 136 8.73 8.49 11.28
CA ASN A 136 9.77 9.26 11.95
C ASN A 136 9.73 10.74 11.49
N ALA A 137 10.36 11.62 12.27
CA ALA A 137 10.34 13.06 11.99
C ALA A 137 10.97 13.44 10.63
N ASN A 138 11.93 12.67 10.13
CA ASN A 138 12.56 12.94 8.84
C ASN A 138 11.62 12.58 7.68
N THR A 139 10.94 11.45 7.76
CA THR A 139 9.92 11.05 6.79
C THR A 139 8.78 12.07 6.75
N ILE A 140 8.29 12.54 7.92
CA ILE A 140 7.29 13.62 7.97
C ILE A 140 7.80 14.89 7.30
N ARG A 141 9.06 15.29 7.55
CA ARG A 141 9.65 16.46 6.88
C ARG A 141 9.74 16.28 5.36
N LYS A 142 10.04 15.08 4.86
CA LYS A 142 10.05 14.80 3.42
C LYS A 142 8.65 14.98 2.82
N TYR A 143 7.60 14.46 3.48
CA TYR A 143 6.22 14.67 3.06
C TYR A 143 5.83 16.15 3.05
N LEU A 144 6.17 16.88 4.10
CA LEU A 144 5.86 18.32 4.20
C LEU A 144 6.57 19.14 3.12
N ARG A 145 7.81 18.80 2.77
CA ARG A 145 8.53 19.45 1.66
C ARG A 145 7.89 19.13 0.31
N ALA A 146 7.53 17.87 0.06
CA ALA A 146 6.82 17.50 -1.16
C ALA A 146 5.48 18.25 -1.28
N LEU A 147 4.73 18.38 -0.18
CA LEU A 147 3.50 19.17 -0.15
C LEU A 147 3.74 20.67 -0.34
N GLU A 148 4.87 21.20 0.13
CA GLU A 148 5.30 22.59 -0.09
C GLU A 148 5.65 22.84 -1.57
N GLU A 149 6.36 21.91 -2.20
CA GLU A 149 6.67 21.93 -3.64
C GLU A 149 5.41 21.84 -4.51
N GLU A 150 4.42 21.03 -4.09
CA GLU A 150 3.10 20.93 -4.73
C GLU A 150 2.16 22.11 -4.41
N GLY A 151 2.59 23.05 -3.57
CA GLY A 151 1.78 24.21 -3.16
C GLY A 151 0.59 23.88 -2.26
N LYS A 152 0.53 22.69 -1.67
CA LYS A 152 -0.54 22.21 -0.77
C LYS A 152 -0.27 22.52 0.70
N ALA A 153 0.99 22.75 1.08
CA ALA A 153 1.36 23.14 2.43
C ALA A 153 2.33 24.33 2.42
N LYS A 154 2.36 25.11 3.49
CA LYS A 154 3.39 26.13 3.71
C LYS A 154 3.76 26.27 5.18
N ARG A 155 4.94 26.86 5.40
CA ARG A 155 5.43 27.22 6.73
C ARG A 155 4.69 28.48 7.17
N LYS A 156 3.90 28.39 8.25
CA LYS A 156 3.09 29.51 8.79
C LYS A 156 3.81 30.30 9.87
N GLY A 157 4.92 29.78 10.38
CA GLY A 157 5.71 30.44 11.41
C GLY A 157 6.59 29.46 12.19
N THR A 158 7.03 29.90 13.36
CA THR A 158 7.83 29.08 14.28
C THR A 158 7.27 29.17 15.69
N GLU A 159 7.29 28.05 16.40
CA GLU A 159 7.03 27.95 17.83
C GLU A 159 8.33 27.51 18.52
N GLY A 160 9.06 28.46 19.09
CA GLY A 160 10.42 28.24 19.56
C GLY A 160 11.35 27.81 18.41
N ARG A 161 11.88 26.58 18.46
CA ARG A 161 12.71 25.99 17.40
C ARG A 161 11.92 25.15 16.38
N ALA A 162 10.62 24.95 16.61
CA ALA A 162 9.79 24.12 15.74
C ALA A 162 9.14 24.97 14.65
N ILE A 163 9.10 24.45 13.43
CA ILE A 163 8.38 25.06 12.31
C ILE A 163 6.92 24.61 12.37
N ILE A 164 6.01 25.57 12.27
CA ILE A 164 4.57 25.34 12.16
C ILE A 164 4.23 25.21 10.67
N TRP A 165 3.54 24.12 10.33
CA TRP A 165 3.05 23.83 8.99
C TRP A 165 1.53 24.00 8.94
N GLY A 166 0.99 24.43 7.80
CA GLY A 166 -0.44 24.47 7.54
C GLY A 166 -0.72 24.49 6.05
N ALA A 167 -1.98 24.41 5.65
CA ALA A 167 -2.36 24.56 4.24
C ALA A 167 -1.87 25.89 3.65
N SER A 168 -1.47 25.84 2.37
CA SER A 168 -1.03 27.02 1.61
C SER A 168 -2.11 28.10 1.57
#